data_AF-A0A357VFE0-F1
#
_entry.id   AF-A0A357VFE0-F1
#
_cell.length_a   1.000
_cell.length_b   1.000
_cell.length_c   1.000
_cell.angle_alpha   90.00
_cell.angle_beta   90.00
_cell.angle_gamma   90.00
#
_symmetry.space_group_name_H-M   'P 1'
#
loop_
_entity.id
_entity.type
_entity.pdbx_description
1 polymer ?
#
loop_
_entity_poly.entity_id
_entity_poly.type
_entity_poly.pdbx_seq_one_letter_code
_entity_poly.pdbx_strand_id
1 'polypeptide(L)'
;MRQKVNKPADMITIPGRIYPDRDSQERLVSFMRRFQATKRSAYQALRRGERPGEIVKDLYDKFFPNARWCQWAVKDAEATIESQKEQVKMHVADLETKIEKSEEKLERTRDKLRRHGILARLGKLRNKLAYWKGFLERDEVPPAVFGGKKNLLLLQEGRLTKEEWRELRSNSFYSVGQANQKGLEGQYGNANTEIVFDEATGSFRLNVYVPSVTENKNGRERKEEDWVTVPLEIPIRYRGLLLQHLLKAGAYTVRVVRRNGRFDCFISFPLGDDAPVNKDLPMAGIDLNPDVVAVTVVLPDGNFQVSRCFRGAGLVYVSHEKREWIAGNLAQDIAGWLD
;
A
#
# COMPACT_ATOMS: atom_id res chain seq x y z
N MET A 1 -14.78 9.22 -16.34
CA MET A 1 -15.13 8.37 -15.18
C MET A 1 -13.97 8.37 -14.20
N ARG A 2 -14.11 9.03 -13.04
CA ARG A 2 -13.10 8.93 -11.97
C ARG A 2 -13.23 7.55 -11.31
N GLN A 3 -12.12 6.84 -11.20
CA GLN A 3 -12.03 5.49 -10.66
C GLN A 3 -12.49 5.45 -9.20
N LYS A 4 -13.30 4.44 -8.85
CA LYS A 4 -13.39 3.94 -7.48
C LYS A 4 -12.15 3.10 -7.23
N VAL A 5 -11.13 3.71 -6.64
CA VAL A 5 -10.10 2.93 -5.96
C VAL A 5 -10.79 2.32 -4.74
N ASN A 6 -11.04 1.02 -4.75
CA ASN A 6 -11.51 0.29 -3.57
C ASN A 6 -10.37 0.18 -2.54
N LYS A 7 -9.96 1.31 -1.96
CA LYS A 7 -9.63 1.27 -0.54
C LYS A 7 -10.98 1.15 0.17
N PRO A 8 -11.12 0.29 1.20
CA PRO A 8 -12.18 0.50 2.17
C PRO A 8 -12.11 1.98 2.58
N ALA A 9 -13.24 2.69 2.54
CA ALA A 9 -13.30 4.15 2.67
C ALA A 9 -12.68 4.67 3.99
N ASP A 10 -12.38 3.76 4.90
CA ASP A 10 -11.96 3.91 6.29
C ASP A 10 -10.52 3.45 6.58
N MET A 11 -9.73 2.97 5.61
CA MET A 11 -8.35 2.49 5.90
C MET A 11 -7.33 3.63 5.93
N ILE A 12 -6.72 3.88 7.10
CA ILE A 12 -5.56 4.76 7.24
C ILE A 12 -4.25 3.96 7.05
N THR A 13 -3.18 4.64 6.63
CA THR A 13 -1.83 4.11 6.67
C THR A 13 -0.89 5.11 7.31
N ILE A 14 -0.37 4.76 8.48
CA ILE A 14 0.59 5.55 9.24
C ILE A 14 1.99 5.21 8.73
N PRO A 15 2.76 6.20 8.25
CA PRO A 15 4.18 6.02 7.98
C PRO A 15 4.97 6.05 9.29
N GLY A 16 5.93 5.15 9.42
CA GLY A 16 6.92 5.10 10.48
C GLY A 16 8.27 4.67 9.92
N ARG A 17 9.28 4.62 10.79
CA ARG A 17 10.63 4.18 10.44
C ARG A 17 11.18 3.29 11.54
N ILE A 18 11.86 2.20 11.15
CA ILE A 18 12.58 1.36 12.12
C ILE A 18 14.08 1.60 12.03
N TYR A 19 14.75 1.41 13.16
CA TYR A 19 16.19 1.62 13.31
C TYR A 19 16.88 0.37 13.85
N PRO A 20 17.03 -0.68 13.02
CA PRO A 20 17.73 -1.89 13.44
C PRO A 20 19.21 -1.60 13.72
N ASP A 21 19.75 -2.23 14.76
CA ASP A 21 21.20 -2.40 14.90
C ASP A 21 21.75 -3.34 13.80
N ARG A 22 23.06 -3.56 13.81
CA ARG A 22 23.74 -4.36 12.77
C ARG A 22 23.17 -5.78 12.67
N ASP A 23 23.02 -6.47 13.79
CA ASP A 23 22.60 -7.88 13.82
C ASP A 23 21.12 -8.01 13.43
N SER A 24 20.29 -7.13 13.96
CA SER A 24 18.87 -7.01 13.59
C SER A 24 18.70 -6.71 12.10
N GLN A 25 19.54 -5.82 11.55
CA GLN A 25 19.53 -5.48 10.14
C GLN A 25 19.85 -6.70 9.28
N GLU A 26 20.90 -7.45 9.61
CA GLU A 26 21.29 -8.66 8.87
C GLU A 26 20.17 -9.71 8.89
N ARG A 27 19.55 -9.94 10.06
CA ARG A 27 18.40 -10.85 10.21
C ARG A 27 17.19 -10.41 9.39
N LEU A 28 16.82 -9.13 9.45
CA LEU A 28 15.70 -8.57 8.68
C LEU A 28 15.94 -8.60 7.18
N VAL A 29 17.15 -8.29 6.71
CA VAL A 29 17.50 -8.35 5.27
C VAL A 29 17.44 -9.79 4.77
N SER A 30 17.98 -10.74 5.52
CA SER A 30 17.88 -12.17 5.20
C SER A 30 16.43 -12.64 5.15
N PHE A 31 15.60 -12.18 6.10
CA PHE A 31 14.18 -12.47 6.15
C PHE A 31 13.41 -11.87 4.95
N MET A 32 13.60 -10.59 4.63
CA MET A 32 12.99 -9.92 3.47
C MET A 32 13.31 -10.64 2.16
N ARG A 33 14.57 -11.08 2.00
CA ARG A 33 14.99 -11.84 0.82
C ARG A 33 14.21 -13.13 0.65
N ARG A 34 14.05 -13.89 1.73
CA ARG A 34 13.25 -15.12 1.72
C ARG A 34 11.77 -14.79 1.47
N PHE A 35 11.20 -13.80 2.15
CA PHE A 35 9.78 -13.40 2.01
C PHE A 35 9.44 -13.01 0.57
N GLN A 36 10.29 -12.19 -0.06
CA GLN A 36 10.09 -11.83 -1.46
C GLN A 36 10.25 -13.03 -2.40
N ALA A 37 11.11 -13.99 -2.11
CA ALA A 37 11.19 -15.22 -2.89
C ALA A 37 9.92 -16.07 -2.78
N THR A 38 9.34 -16.16 -1.58
CA THR A 38 8.04 -16.78 -1.32
C THR A 38 6.92 -16.08 -2.08
N LYS A 39 6.83 -14.74 -1.99
CA LYS A 39 5.84 -13.94 -2.74
C LYS A 39 5.94 -14.17 -4.25
N ARG A 40 7.15 -14.16 -4.81
CA ARG A 40 7.36 -14.39 -6.25
C ARG A 40 6.90 -15.78 -6.68
N SER A 41 7.17 -16.79 -5.85
CA SER A 41 6.74 -18.16 -6.10
C SER A 41 5.22 -18.27 -6.04
N ALA A 42 4.59 -17.66 -5.02
CA ALA A 42 3.14 -17.56 -4.89
C ALA A 42 2.51 -16.89 -6.12
N TYR A 43 3.06 -15.76 -6.55
CA TYR A 43 2.57 -15.02 -7.72
C TYR A 43 2.58 -15.88 -9.00
N GLN A 44 3.64 -16.66 -9.23
CA GLN A 44 3.69 -17.53 -10.42
C GLN A 44 2.72 -18.72 -10.31
N ALA A 45 2.53 -19.26 -9.12
CA ALA A 45 1.56 -20.33 -8.87
C ALA A 45 0.11 -19.86 -9.05
N LEU A 46 -0.25 -18.69 -8.50
CA LEU A 46 -1.55 -18.06 -8.70
C LEU A 46 -1.82 -17.80 -10.20
N ARG A 47 -0.81 -17.36 -10.95
CA ARG A 47 -0.92 -17.19 -12.41
C ARG A 47 -1.13 -18.50 -13.19
N ARG A 48 -0.76 -19.64 -12.62
CA ARG A 48 -1.04 -20.98 -13.20
C ARG A 48 -2.40 -21.54 -12.77
N GLY A 49 -3.16 -20.80 -11.94
CA GLY A 49 -4.46 -21.24 -11.44
C GLY A 49 -4.39 -22.21 -10.25
N GLU A 50 -3.23 -22.32 -9.58
CA GLU A 50 -3.10 -23.13 -8.37
C GLU A 50 -3.90 -22.55 -7.20
N ARG A 51 -4.44 -23.41 -6.33
CA ARG A 51 -5.30 -22.97 -5.22
C ARG A 51 -4.46 -22.38 -4.07
N PRO A 52 -4.88 -21.27 -3.42
CA PRO A 52 -4.11 -20.64 -2.35
C PRO A 52 -3.68 -21.59 -1.22
N GLY A 53 -4.52 -22.55 -0.84
CA GLY A 53 -4.20 -23.53 0.20
C GLY A 53 -3.05 -24.48 -0.17
N GLU A 54 -2.99 -24.93 -1.42
CA GLU A 54 -1.91 -25.78 -1.95
C GLU A 54 -0.62 -24.99 -2.04
N ILE A 55 -0.71 -23.75 -2.54
CA ILE A 55 0.42 -22.82 -2.60
C ILE A 55 1.02 -22.61 -1.21
N VAL A 56 0.20 -22.37 -0.18
CA VAL A 56 0.70 -22.20 1.20
C VAL A 56 1.47 -23.42 1.68
N LYS A 57 0.99 -24.63 1.38
CA LYS A 57 1.67 -25.89 1.75
C LYS A 57 3.03 -26.01 1.07
N ASP A 58 3.09 -25.79 -0.24
CA ASP A 58 4.33 -25.86 -1.01
C ASP A 58 5.34 -24.79 -0.56
N LEU A 59 4.87 -23.59 -0.26
CA LEU A 59 5.71 -22.51 0.25
C LEU A 59 6.22 -22.79 1.66
N TYR A 60 5.41 -23.44 2.50
CA TYR A 60 5.80 -23.86 3.83
C TYR A 60 6.99 -24.82 3.78
N ASP A 61 6.89 -25.83 2.92
CA ASP A 61 7.94 -26.83 2.74
C ASP A 61 9.22 -26.27 2.10
N LYS A 62 9.09 -25.23 1.27
CA LYS A 62 10.18 -24.69 0.46
C LYS A 62 10.92 -23.50 1.07
N PHE A 63 10.24 -22.63 1.83
CA PHE A 63 10.81 -21.34 2.24
C PHE A 63 10.80 -21.08 3.75
N PHE A 64 9.65 -21.24 4.39
CA PHE A 64 9.48 -20.87 5.79
C PHE A 64 8.55 -21.84 6.48
N PRO A 65 8.98 -22.50 7.57
CA PRO A 65 8.12 -23.34 8.40
C PRO A 65 7.16 -22.50 9.27
N ASN A 66 6.52 -21.49 8.66
CA ASN A 66 5.50 -20.65 9.28
C ASN A 66 4.37 -20.40 8.29
N ALA A 67 3.24 -21.08 8.50
CA ALA A 67 2.09 -21.01 7.60
C ALA A 67 1.57 -19.58 7.43
N ARG A 68 1.65 -18.76 8.48
CA ARG A 68 1.17 -17.38 8.46
C ARG A 68 2.01 -16.48 7.54
N TRP A 69 3.34 -16.60 7.58
CA TRP A 69 4.21 -15.91 6.62
C TRP A 69 3.94 -16.34 5.17
N CYS A 70 3.70 -17.63 4.93
CA CYS A 70 3.31 -18.14 3.60
C CYS A 70 1.96 -17.58 3.15
N GLN A 71 0.94 -17.59 4.02
CA GLN A 71 -0.38 -17.02 3.75
C GLN A 71 -0.29 -15.53 3.38
N TRP A 72 0.53 -14.75 4.10
CA TRP A 72 0.68 -13.33 3.78
C TRP A 72 1.48 -13.07 2.51
N ALA A 73 2.45 -13.92 2.18
CA ALA A 73 3.12 -13.87 0.88
C ALA A 73 2.15 -14.16 -0.28
N VAL A 74 1.21 -15.09 -0.09
CA VAL A 74 0.10 -15.36 -1.03
C VAL A 74 -0.81 -14.15 -1.13
N LYS A 75 -1.30 -13.60 -0.02
CA LYS A 75 -2.15 -12.39 -0.03
C LYS A 75 -1.47 -11.18 -0.70
N ASP A 76 -0.19 -10.97 -0.46
CA ASP A 76 0.57 -9.89 -1.10
C ASP A 76 0.78 -10.15 -2.62
N ALA A 77 0.86 -11.42 -3.03
CA ALA A 77 0.87 -11.79 -4.44
C ALA A 77 -0.50 -11.60 -5.10
N GLU A 78 -1.60 -12.00 -4.45
CA GLU A 78 -2.98 -11.76 -4.90
C GLU A 78 -3.23 -10.26 -5.08
N ALA A 79 -2.90 -9.44 -4.07
CA ALA A 79 -3.02 -7.98 -4.18
C ALA A 79 -2.21 -7.39 -5.35
N THR A 80 -1.06 -8.01 -5.68
CA THR A 80 -0.26 -7.61 -6.84
C THR A 80 -0.96 -8.00 -8.15
N ILE A 81 -1.58 -9.17 -8.23
CA ILE A 81 -2.36 -9.63 -9.40
C ILE A 81 -3.58 -8.74 -9.60
N GLU A 82 -4.35 -8.47 -8.55
CA GLU A 82 -5.53 -7.60 -8.63
C GLU A 82 -5.15 -6.19 -9.09
N SER A 83 -4.07 -5.63 -8.54
CA SER A 83 -3.54 -4.36 -9.02
C SER A 83 -3.17 -4.41 -10.51
N GLN A 84 -2.61 -5.51 -10.99
CA GLN A 84 -2.27 -5.67 -12.40
C GLN A 84 -3.48 -5.85 -13.30
N LYS A 85 -4.53 -6.56 -12.87
CA LYS A 85 -5.80 -6.66 -13.60
C LYS A 85 -6.39 -5.27 -13.85
N GLU A 86 -6.38 -4.41 -12.82
CA GLU A 86 -6.81 -3.02 -12.97
C GLU A 86 -5.91 -2.20 -13.91
N GLN A 87 -4.59 -2.42 -13.87
CA GLN A 87 -3.67 -1.79 -14.83
C GLN A 87 -3.90 -2.26 -16.27
N VAL A 88 -4.23 -3.54 -16.49
CA VAL A 88 -4.57 -4.08 -17.81
C VAL A 88 -5.80 -3.36 -18.36
N LYS A 89 -6.87 -3.23 -17.57
CA LYS A 89 -8.09 -2.49 -17.95
C LYS A 89 -7.77 -1.05 -18.34
N MET A 90 -6.96 -0.36 -17.52
CA MET A 90 -6.52 1.02 -17.80
C MET A 90 -5.73 1.09 -19.12
N HIS A 91 -4.77 0.19 -19.33
CA HIS A 91 -3.96 0.18 -20.54
C HIS A 91 -4.78 -0.07 -21.81
N VAL A 92 -5.78 -0.97 -21.76
CA VAL A 92 -6.69 -1.22 -22.88
C VAL A 92 -7.46 0.06 -23.22
N ALA A 93 -8.14 0.67 -22.25
CA ALA A 93 -8.91 1.89 -22.46
C ALA A 93 -8.04 3.04 -23.00
N ASP A 94 -6.85 3.24 -22.42
CA ASP A 94 -5.88 4.24 -22.85
C ASP A 94 -5.44 4.04 -24.32
N LEU A 95 -5.23 2.79 -24.72
CA LEU A 95 -4.78 2.44 -26.06
C LEU A 95 -5.91 2.63 -27.07
N GLU A 96 -7.15 2.26 -26.73
CA GLU A 96 -8.33 2.50 -27.56
C GLU A 96 -8.52 4.00 -27.84
N THR A 97 -8.50 4.84 -26.80
CA THR A 97 -8.57 6.31 -26.99
C THR A 97 -7.40 6.86 -27.81
N LYS A 98 -6.19 6.30 -27.66
CA LYS A 98 -5.02 6.73 -28.45
C LYS A 98 -5.14 6.31 -29.92
N ILE A 99 -5.77 5.17 -30.20
CA ILE A 99 -6.03 4.68 -31.56
C ILE A 99 -7.07 5.58 -32.21
N GLU A 100 -8.21 5.81 -31.56
CA GLU A 100 -9.29 6.69 -32.03
C GLU A 100 -8.75 8.08 -32.40
N LYS A 101 -8.03 8.75 -31.49
CA LYS A 101 -7.41 10.06 -31.77
C LYS A 101 -6.39 10.03 -32.92
N SER A 102 -5.71 8.90 -33.11
CA SER A 102 -4.74 8.74 -34.20
C SER A 102 -5.43 8.49 -35.54
N GLU A 103 -6.59 7.82 -35.54
CA GLU A 103 -7.45 7.60 -36.71
C GLU A 103 -8.09 8.93 -37.16
N GLU A 104 -8.67 9.71 -36.24
CA GLU A 104 -9.18 11.06 -36.53
C GLU A 104 -8.09 11.95 -37.15
N LYS A 105 -6.87 11.87 -36.62
CA LYS A 105 -5.73 12.63 -37.15
C LYS A 105 -5.33 12.15 -38.54
N LEU A 106 -5.42 10.85 -38.81
CA LEU A 106 -5.15 10.28 -40.13
C LEU A 106 -6.13 10.82 -41.16
N GLU A 107 -7.43 10.88 -40.83
CA GLU A 107 -8.47 11.39 -41.72
C GLU A 107 -8.24 12.85 -42.12
N ARG A 108 -7.87 13.70 -41.15
CA ARG A 108 -7.62 15.14 -41.39
C ARG A 108 -6.31 15.43 -42.12
N THR A 109 -5.34 14.50 -42.09
CA THR A 109 -4.01 14.73 -42.65
C THR A 109 -3.97 14.40 -44.14
N ARG A 110 -3.71 15.39 -44.99
CA ARG A 110 -3.58 15.22 -46.45
C ARG A 110 -2.16 14.86 -46.90
N ASP A 111 -1.14 15.32 -46.17
CA ASP A 111 0.27 15.10 -46.49
C ASP A 111 0.66 13.61 -46.47
N LYS A 112 1.24 13.11 -47.58
CA LYS A 112 1.54 11.67 -47.76
C LYS A 112 2.54 11.14 -46.73
N LEU A 113 3.60 11.89 -46.44
CA LEU A 113 4.66 11.47 -45.53
C LEU A 113 4.13 11.38 -44.09
N ARG A 114 3.39 12.41 -43.64
CA ARG A 114 2.77 12.43 -42.32
C ARG A 114 1.73 11.32 -42.17
N ARG A 115 0.92 11.03 -43.20
CA ARG A 115 -0.01 9.89 -43.19
C ARG A 115 0.70 8.56 -42.98
N HIS A 116 1.82 8.34 -43.68
CA HIS A 116 2.63 7.12 -43.51
C HIS A 116 3.12 6.96 -42.06
N GLY A 117 3.61 8.04 -41.45
CA GLY A 117 4.01 8.05 -40.03
C GLY A 117 2.86 7.73 -39.07
N ILE A 118 1.66 8.27 -39.33
CA ILE A 118 0.46 7.98 -38.53
C ILE A 118 0.03 6.51 -38.66
N LEU A 119 0.04 5.95 -39.89
CA LEU A 119 -0.24 4.53 -40.12
C LEU A 119 0.73 3.62 -39.38
N ALA A 120 2.04 3.92 -39.43
CA ALA A 120 3.05 3.18 -38.69
C ALA A 120 2.81 3.25 -37.16
N ARG A 121 2.41 4.41 -36.65
CA ARG A 121 2.02 4.59 -35.24
C ARG A 121 0.77 3.77 -34.90
N LEU A 122 -0.25 3.79 -35.74
CA LEU A 122 -1.47 3.00 -35.57
C LEU A 122 -1.17 1.50 -35.52
N GLY A 123 -0.32 0.99 -36.41
CA GLY A 123 0.14 -0.40 -36.35
C GLY A 123 0.79 -0.75 -35.01
N LYS A 124 1.67 0.11 -34.49
CA LYS A 124 2.29 -0.08 -33.16
C LYS A 124 1.26 -0.04 -32.03
N LEU A 125 0.26 0.84 -32.09
CA LEU A 125 -0.78 0.94 -31.06
C LEU A 125 -1.71 -0.27 -31.10
N ARG A 126 -2.15 -0.70 -32.28
CA ARG A 126 -3.00 -1.90 -32.46
C ARG A 126 -2.30 -3.17 -31.99
N ASN A 127 -1.01 -3.34 -32.28
CA ASN A 127 -0.23 -4.47 -31.78
C ASN A 127 -0.15 -4.47 -30.23
N LYS A 128 0.03 -3.31 -29.62
CA LYS A 128 0.00 -3.17 -28.15
C LYS A 128 -1.39 -3.46 -27.58
N LEU A 129 -2.44 -2.97 -28.23
CA LEU A 129 -3.82 -3.22 -27.81
C LEU A 129 -4.12 -4.71 -27.85
N ALA A 130 -3.76 -5.41 -28.93
CA ALA A 130 -3.94 -6.85 -29.05
C ALA A 130 -3.24 -7.62 -27.91
N TYR A 131 -2.00 -7.23 -27.58
CA TYR A 131 -1.27 -7.82 -26.45
C TYR A 131 -2.01 -7.67 -25.11
N TRP A 132 -2.45 -6.45 -24.77
CA TRP A 132 -3.12 -6.18 -23.49
C TRP A 132 -4.54 -6.72 -23.43
N LYS A 133 -5.29 -6.59 -24.54
CA LYS A 133 -6.67 -7.06 -24.66
C LYS A 133 -6.76 -8.58 -24.53
N GLY A 134 -5.78 -9.32 -25.04
CA GLY A 134 -5.72 -10.77 -24.85
C GLY A 134 -5.66 -11.19 -23.38
N PHE A 135 -4.97 -10.45 -22.50
CA PHE A 135 -4.99 -10.74 -21.06
C PHE A 135 -6.35 -10.42 -20.43
N LEU A 136 -6.97 -9.30 -20.83
CA LEU A 136 -8.28 -8.91 -20.35
C LEU A 136 -9.35 -9.96 -20.69
N GLU A 137 -9.35 -10.47 -21.92
CA GLU A 137 -10.31 -11.48 -22.40
C GLU A 137 -10.17 -12.83 -21.67
N ARG A 138 -8.96 -13.18 -21.22
CA ARG A 138 -8.70 -14.43 -20.47
C ARG A 138 -8.76 -14.25 -18.94
N ASP A 139 -9.07 -13.04 -18.45
CA ASP A 139 -8.97 -12.67 -17.03
C ASP A 139 -7.57 -12.97 -16.40
N GLU A 140 -6.53 -12.79 -17.21
CA GLU A 140 -5.13 -13.04 -16.84
C GLU A 140 -4.36 -11.74 -16.60
N VAL A 141 -3.16 -11.88 -16.02
CA VAL A 141 -2.19 -10.78 -15.93
C VAL A 141 -0.87 -11.14 -16.64
N PRO A 142 -0.20 -10.15 -17.25
CA PRO A 142 1.09 -10.37 -17.86
C PRO A 142 2.14 -10.81 -16.81
N PRO A 143 3.22 -11.49 -17.21
CA PRO A 143 4.30 -11.83 -16.29
C PRO A 143 4.89 -10.60 -15.60
N ALA A 144 4.97 -10.61 -14.26
CA ALA A 144 5.65 -9.57 -13.50
C ALA A 144 7.18 -9.70 -13.57
N VAL A 145 7.84 -8.58 -13.86
CA VAL A 145 9.29 -8.42 -13.66
C VAL A 145 9.54 -7.80 -12.29
N PHE A 146 9.75 -8.64 -11.28
CA PHE A 146 10.07 -8.19 -9.92
C PHE A 146 11.43 -7.48 -9.89
N GLY A 147 11.47 -6.27 -9.32
CA GLY A 147 12.60 -5.33 -9.40
C GLY A 147 12.45 -4.30 -10.54
N GLY A 148 11.50 -4.49 -11.46
CA GLY A 148 11.15 -3.55 -12.51
C GLY A 148 11.82 -3.83 -13.86
N LYS A 149 11.06 -3.66 -14.95
CA LYS A 149 11.52 -3.93 -16.32
C LYS A 149 12.75 -3.11 -16.73
N LYS A 150 12.80 -1.83 -16.34
CA LYS A 150 13.95 -0.94 -16.63
C LYS A 150 15.25 -1.50 -16.06
N ASN A 151 15.21 -2.00 -14.83
CA ASN A 151 16.37 -2.54 -14.13
C ASN A 151 16.78 -3.91 -14.69
N LEU A 152 15.82 -4.72 -15.17
CA LEU A 152 16.13 -5.94 -15.92
C LEU A 152 16.90 -5.64 -17.22
N LEU A 153 16.53 -4.58 -17.95
CA LEU A 153 17.26 -4.15 -19.14
C LEU A 153 18.68 -3.69 -18.78
N LEU A 154 18.84 -2.89 -17.71
CA LEU A 154 20.16 -2.48 -17.24
C LEU A 154 21.04 -3.68 -16.82
N LEU A 155 20.44 -4.71 -16.22
CA LEU A 155 21.14 -5.97 -15.91
C LEU A 155 21.60 -6.69 -17.19
N GLN A 156 20.75 -6.76 -18.22
CA GLN A 156 21.09 -7.37 -19.51
C GLN A 156 22.19 -6.58 -20.25
N GLU A 157 22.20 -5.26 -20.10
CA GLU A 157 23.23 -4.37 -20.64
C GLU A 157 24.54 -4.39 -19.82
N GLY A 158 24.61 -5.12 -18.70
CA GLY A 158 25.79 -5.16 -17.82
C GLY A 158 26.01 -3.89 -16.98
N ARG A 159 25.02 -3.00 -16.93
CA ARG A 159 25.05 -1.71 -16.20
C ARG A 159 24.49 -1.79 -14.79
N LEU A 160 23.94 -2.94 -14.41
CA LEU A 160 23.46 -3.26 -13.08
C LEU A 160 24.02 -4.63 -12.69
N THR A 161 24.57 -4.74 -11.49
CA THR A 161 25.09 -6.02 -10.99
C THR A 161 23.95 -6.98 -10.62
N LYS A 162 24.27 -8.27 -10.52
CA LYS A 162 23.29 -9.29 -10.08
C LYS A 162 22.87 -9.03 -8.62
N GLU A 163 23.77 -8.51 -7.82
CA GLU A 163 23.59 -8.18 -6.40
C GLU A 163 22.62 -7.01 -6.25
N GLU A 164 22.82 -5.92 -6.98
CA GLU A 164 21.90 -4.78 -7.02
C GLU A 164 20.52 -5.19 -7.57
N TRP A 165 20.47 -6.08 -8.56
CA TRP A 165 19.20 -6.60 -9.04
C TRP A 165 18.47 -7.45 -7.99
N ARG A 166 19.21 -8.30 -7.26
CA ARG A 166 18.67 -9.10 -6.15
C ARG A 166 18.16 -8.21 -5.04
N GLU A 167 18.87 -7.13 -4.74
CA GLU A 167 18.51 -6.13 -3.75
C GLU A 167 17.15 -5.49 -4.06
N LEU A 168 16.99 -4.95 -5.27
CA LEU A 168 15.77 -4.27 -5.73
C LEU A 168 14.50 -5.12 -5.65
N ARG A 169 14.62 -6.45 -5.63
CA ARG A 169 13.51 -7.40 -5.59
C ARG A 169 13.38 -8.15 -4.27
N SER A 170 14.17 -7.80 -3.25
CA SER A 170 14.30 -8.55 -1.98
C SER A 170 14.20 -7.64 -0.76
N ASN A 171 13.53 -6.49 -0.90
CA ASN A 171 13.66 -5.36 0.01
C ASN A 171 12.41 -5.07 0.85
N SER A 172 11.45 -5.99 0.96
CA SER A 172 10.29 -5.76 1.81
C SER A 172 9.65 -7.03 2.34
N PHE A 173 8.88 -6.91 3.41
CA PHE A 173 7.96 -7.94 3.87
C PHE A 173 6.60 -7.34 4.23
N TYR A 174 5.60 -8.20 4.31
CA TYR A 174 4.21 -7.84 4.56
C TYR A 174 3.56 -8.81 5.54
N SER A 175 2.86 -8.26 6.52
CA SER A 175 2.21 -9.01 7.58
C SER A 175 0.82 -8.46 7.84
N VAL A 176 -0.19 -9.33 7.87
CA VAL A 176 -1.59 -8.96 8.12
C VAL A 176 -1.99 -9.39 9.52
N GLY A 177 -2.33 -8.40 10.34
CA GLY A 177 -2.87 -8.62 11.66
C GLY A 177 -4.24 -9.29 11.69
N GLN A 178 -4.56 -9.88 12.83
CA GLN A 178 -5.87 -10.43 13.15
C GLN A 178 -6.24 -9.97 14.56
N ALA A 179 -7.49 -9.59 14.76
CA ALA A 179 -8.00 -9.25 16.08
C ALA A 179 -7.80 -10.44 17.02
N ASN A 180 -7.51 -10.17 18.29
CA ASN A 180 -7.32 -11.18 19.34
C ASN A 180 -6.09 -12.10 19.17
N GLN A 181 -5.22 -11.86 18.18
CA GLN A 181 -3.93 -12.57 18.06
C GLN A 181 -2.81 -11.74 18.70
N LYS A 182 -1.99 -12.39 19.53
CA LYS A 182 -0.90 -11.78 20.31
C LYS A 182 0.49 -12.03 19.71
N GLY A 183 1.37 -11.05 19.87
CA GLY A 183 2.79 -11.15 19.50
C GLY A 183 3.68 -11.69 20.63
N LEU A 184 4.92 -11.21 20.68
CA LEU A 184 5.93 -11.59 21.67
C LEU A 184 5.53 -11.11 23.06
N GLU A 185 5.16 -9.84 23.17
CA GLU A 185 4.88 -9.17 24.43
C GLU A 185 3.39 -9.18 24.80
N GLY A 186 2.59 -9.91 24.03
CA GLY A 186 1.17 -10.10 24.31
C GLY A 186 0.27 -8.99 23.79
N GLN A 187 0.78 -8.04 23.01
CA GLN A 187 -0.03 -7.01 22.37
C GLN A 187 -0.85 -7.62 21.24
N TYR A 188 -2.12 -7.24 21.20
CA TYR A 188 -3.06 -7.70 20.20
C TYR A 188 -2.85 -7.00 18.86
N GLY A 189 -3.35 -7.63 17.81
CA GLY A 189 -3.55 -7.00 16.51
C GLY A 189 -2.67 -7.61 15.44
N ASN A 190 -1.39 -7.87 15.68
CA ASN A 190 -0.53 -8.58 14.73
C ASN A 190 0.50 -9.48 15.40
N ALA A 191 0.28 -10.79 15.26
CA ALA A 191 1.07 -11.78 15.97
C ALA A 191 2.47 -12.05 15.38
N ASN A 192 2.84 -11.71 14.15
CA ASN A 192 4.24 -11.90 13.70
C ASN A 192 4.99 -10.59 13.52
N THR A 193 4.31 -9.46 13.63
CA THR A 193 4.90 -8.13 13.50
C THR A 193 4.18 -7.22 14.48
N GLU A 194 4.54 -7.38 15.74
CA GLU A 194 3.89 -6.75 16.88
C GLU A 194 4.49 -5.36 17.12
N ILE A 195 3.62 -4.37 17.21
CA ILE A 195 3.98 -3.02 17.64
C ILE A 195 3.75 -2.96 19.14
N VAL A 196 4.76 -2.49 19.87
CA VAL A 196 4.70 -2.30 21.32
C VAL A 196 4.95 -0.84 21.63
N PHE A 197 4.13 -0.28 22.53
CA PHE A 197 4.36 1.04 23.11
C PHE A 197 4.88 0.87 24.53
N ASP A 198 5.99 1.54 24.82
CA ASP A 198 6.63 1.56 26.12
C ASP A 198 6.25 2.86 26.82
N GLU A 199 5.37 2.76 27.83
CA GLU A 199 4.84 3.93 28.54
C GLU A 199 5.92 4.69 29.33
N ALA A 200 6.93 3.98 29.85
CA ALA A 200 8.01 4.58 30.64
C ALA A 200 8.90 5.49 29.80
N THR A 201 9.15 5.11 28.54
CA THR A 201 10.00 5.86 27.61
C THR A 201 9.22 6.69 26.60
N GLY A 202 7.90 6.49 26.50
CA GLY A 202 7.05 7.12 25.48
C GLY A 202 7.43 6.73 24.05
N SER A 203 8.02 5.55 23.86
CA SER A 203 8.60 5.10 22.60
C SER A 203 7.88 3.86 22.04
N PHE A 204 7.94 3.68 20.71
CA PHE A 204 7.44 2.46 20.08
C PHE A 204 8.59 1.55 19.69
N ARG A 205 8.35 0.24 19.73
CA ARG A 205 9.20 -0.79 19.15
C ARG A 205 8.39 -1.72 18.25
N LEU A 206 9.10 -2.37 17.32
CA LEU A 206 8.54 -3.36 16.42
C LEU A 206 9.22 -4.71 16.67
N ASN A 207 8.43 -5.70 17.08
CA ASN A 207 8.85 -7.08 17.26
C ASN A 207 8.48 -7.88 16.01
N VAL A 208 9.49 -8.37 15.27
CA VAL A 208 9.31 -9.15 14.04
C VAL A 208 9.70 -10.60 14.28
N TYR A 209 8.74 -11.51 14.13
CA TYR A 209 9.00 -12.94 14.23
C TYR A 209 9.71 -13.46 12.97
N VAL A 210 10.96 -13.87 13.10
CA VAL A 210 11.82 -14.37 12.02
C VAL A 210 12.11 -15.86 12.28
N PRO A 211 11.34 -16.79 11.70
CA PRO A 211 11.53 -18.22 11.97
C PRO A 211 12.90 -18.71 11.49
N SER A 212 13.55 -19.53 12.32
CA SER A 212 14.74 -20.30 11.95
C SER A 212 14.46 -21.26 10.78
N VAL A 213 15.48 -21.53 9.97
CA VAL A 213 15.41 -22.40 8.79
C VAL A 213 15.73 -23.86 9.15
N THR A 214 16.40 -24.10 10.26
CA THR A 214 17.13 -25.36 10.52
C THR A 214 16.38 -26.41 11.31
N GLU A 215 15.22 -26.09 11.89
CA GLU A 215 14.56 -26.98 12.84
C GLU A 215 13.14 -27.39 12.44
N ASN A 216 12.74 -28.56 12.97
CA ASN A 216 11.61 -29.39 12.55
C ASN A 216 10.32 -28.63 12.23
N LYS A 217 9.71 -29.05 11.12
CA LYS A 217 8.52 -28.51 10.44
C LYS A 217 7.20 -28.57 11.23
N ASN A 218 7.21 -29.00 12.50
CA ASN A 218 5.98 -29.22 13.27
C ASN A 218 6.00 -28.44 14.57
N GLY A 219 5.04 -27.53 14.74
CA GLY A 219 4.57 -27.07 16.06
C GLY A 219 5.61 -26.41 16.97
N ARG A 220 6.68 -25.80 16.44
CA ARG A 220 7.66 -25.08 17.27
C ARG A 220 7.00 -23.90 17.98
N GLU A 221 7.11 -23.91 19.30
CA GLU A 221 6.81 -22.75 20.14
C GLU A 221 7.77 -21.61 19.80
N ARG A 222 7.24 -20.39 19.75
CA ARG A 222 8.04 -19.21 19.39
C ARG A 222 8.95 -18.87 20.55
N LYS A 223 10.26 -18.98 20.34
CA LYS A 223 11.23 -18.58 21.35
C LYS A 223 11.58 -17.12 21.17
N GLU A 224 12.01 -16.45 22.22
CA GLU A 224 12.42 -15.04 22.20
C GLU A 224 13.54 -14.78 21.17
N GLU A 225 14.49 -15.71 21.03
CA GLU A 225 15.56 -15.69 20.02
C GLU A 225 15.05 -15.60 18.56
N ASP A 226 13.82 -16.07 18.28
CA ASP A 226 13.23 -16.01 16.95
C ASP A 226 12.74 -14.60 16.59
N TRP A 227 12.74 -13.66 17.53
CA TRP A 227 12.25 -12.30 17.33
C TRP A 227 13.40 -11.33 17.08
N VAL A 228 13.11 -10.35 16.24
CA VAL A 228 13.93 -9.17 16.02
C VAL A 228 13.16 -7.96 16.55
N THR A 229 13.66 -7.36 17.62
CA THR A 229 13.06 -6.17 18.24
C THR A 229 13.85 -4.94 17.81
N VAL A 230 13.15 -3.95 17.25
CA VAL A 230 13.78 -2.71 16.75
C VAL A 230 13.01 -1.47 17.19
N PRO A 231 13.68 -0.35 17.47
CA PRO A 231 13.02 0.93 17.68
C PRO A 231 12.15 1.30 16.47
N LEU A 232 10.94 1.80 16.75
CA LEU A 232 9.98 2.25 15.76
C LEU A 232 9.63 3.72 16.03
N GLU A 233 9.99 4.60 15.09
CA GLU A 233 9.62 5.99 15.14
C GLU A 233 8.31 6.23 14.40
N ILE A 234 7.33 6.77 15.11
CA ILE A 234 6.04 7.21 14.57
C ILE A 234 5.98 8.74 14.64
N PRO A 235 5.64 9.42 13.52
CA PRO A 235 5.44 10.87 13.51
C PRO A 235 4.39 11.28 14.55
N ILE A 236 4.66 12.37 15.27
CA ILE A 236 3.88 12.84 16.43
C ILE A 236 2.37 12.87 16.12
N ARG A 237 1.99 13.42 14.95
CA ARG A 237 0.59 13.55 14.50
C ARG A 237 -0.20 12.23 14.41
N TYR A 238 0.49 11.09 14.36
CA TYR A 238 -0.15 9.77 14.26
C TYR A 238 -0.06 8.93 15.53
N ARG A 239 0.71 9.37 16.54
CA ARG A 239 0.95 8.59 17.76
C ARG A 239 -0.34 8.33 18.52
N GLY A 240 -1.14 9.36 18.78
CA GLY A 240 -2.41 9.24 19.49
C GLY A 240 -3.38 8.28 18.79
N LEU A 241 -3.50 8.40 17.46
CA LEU A 241 -4.34 7.52 16.66
C LEU A 241 -3.89 6.06 16.73
N LEU A 242 -2.58 5.80 16.59
CA LEU A 242 -2.05 4.44 16.69
C LEU A 242 -2.27 3.86 18.09
N LEU A 243 -2.01 4.64 19.15
CA LEU A 243 -2.21 4.20 20.53
C LEU A 243 -3.66 3.83 20.80
N GLN A 244 -4.61 4.68 20.40
CA GLN A 244 -6.03 4.39 20.54
C GLN A 244 -6.43 3.09 19.83
N HIS A 245 -5.87 2.84 18.63
CA HIS A 245 -6.11 1.61 17.90
C HIS A 245 -5.54 0.37 18.60
N LEU A 246 -4.30 0.46 19.11
CA LEU A 246 -3.64 -0.62 19.85
C LEU A 246 -4.37 -0.95 21.16
N LEU A 247 -4.82 0.07 21.91
CA LEU A 247 -5.59 -0.09 23.15
C LEU A 247 -6.92 -0.81 22.92
N LYS A 248 -7.55 -0.62 21.75
CA LYS A 248 -8.76 -1.33 21.34
C LYS A 248 -8.51 -2.77 20.86
N ALA A 249 -7.27 -3.27 20.97
CA ALA A 249 -6.85 -4.57 20.44
C ALA A 249 -7.14 -4.75 18.94
N GLY A 250 -7.13 -3.64 18.19
CA GLY A 250 -7.49 -3.62 16.78
C GLY A 250 -6.48 -4.34 15.89
N ALA A 251 -6.95 -5.05 14.87
CA ALA A 251 -6.08 -5.64 13.86
C ALA A 251 -5.36 -4.54 13.05
N TYR A 252 -4.08 -4.76 12.73
CA TYR A 252 -3.33 -3.86 11.85
C TYR A 252 -2.37 -4.63 10.95
N THR A 253 -2.15 -4.07 9.77
CA THR A 253 -1.25 -4.60 8.76
C THR A 253 0.07 -3.84 8.82
N VAL A 254 1.19 -4.56 8.73
CA VAL A 254 2.52 -3.94 8.69
C VAL A 254 3.22 -4.30 7.39
N ARG A 255 3.79 -3.29 6.74
CA ARG A 255 4.69 -3.44 5.60
C ARG A 255 5.98 -2.72 5.88
N VAL A 256 7.09 -3.45 5.93
CA VAL A 256 8.43 -2.84 6.04
C VAL A 256 9.10 -2.88 4.68
N VAL A 257 9.63 -1.75 4.24
CA VAL A 257 10.32 -1.59 2.97
C VAL A 257 11.69 -0.98 3.21
N ARG A 258 12.74 -1.64 2.71
CA ARG A 258 14.10 -1.13 2.70
C ARG A 258 14.41 -0.42 1.38
N ARG A 259 14.98 0.78 1.47
CA ARG A 259 15.50 1.56 0.33
C ARG A 259 16.74 2.31 0.77
N ASN A 260 17.86 2.15 0.07
CA ASN A 260 19.11 2.85 0.35
C ASN A 260 19.54 2.74 1.83
N GLY A 261 19.46 1.53 2.41
CA GLY A 261 19.77 1.27 3.82
C GLY A 261 18.70 1.71 4.83
N ARG A 262 17.72 2.52 4.42
CA ARG A 262 16.63 2.99 5.27
C ARG A 262 15.47 2.00 5.30
N PHE A 263 14.87 1.79 6.47
CA PHE A 263 13.73 0.90 6.67
C PHE A 263 12.46 1.69 7.00
N ASP A 264 11.61 1.90 6.00
CA ASP A 264 10.31 2.55 6.20
C ASP A 264 9.28 1.48 6.60
N CYS A 265 8.48 1.78 7.62
CA CYS A 265 7.44 0.90 8.16
C CYS A 265 6.08 1.54 7.93
N PHE A 266 5.18 0.87 7.22
CA PHE A 266 3.83 1.34 6.94
C PHE A 266 2.82 0.49 7.72
N ILE A 267 1.99 1.15 8.51
CA ILE A 267 1.04 0.50 9.42
C ILE A 267 -0.36 0.88 8.96
N SER A 268 -1.17 -0.10 8.56
CA SER A 268 -2.51 0.14 8.01
C SER A 268 -3.59 -0.52 8.85
N PHE A 269 -4.65 0.22 9.15
CA PHE A 269 -5.81 -0.28 9.91
C PHE A 269 -7.06 0.56 9.60
N PRO A 270 -8.26 0.01 9.84
CA PRO A 270 -9.50 0.75 9.67
C PRO A 270 -9.66 1.80 10.78
N LEU A 271 -10.10 3.00 10.41
CA LEU A 271 -10.43 4.08 11.33
C LEU A 271 -11.71 3.80 12.12
N GLY A 272 -12.59 2.95 11.58
CA GLY A 272 -13.84 2.56 12.24
C GLY A 272 -14.96 3.60 12.15
N ASP A 273 -14.82 4.63 11.30
CA ASP A 273 -15.95 5.50 10.94
C ASP A 273 -16.80 4.79 9.88
N ASP A 274 -17.71 3.94 10.36
CA ASP A 274 -18.71 3.23 9.57
C ASP A 274 -20.08 3.89 9.64
N ALA A 275 -20.19 5.09 10.23
CA ALA A 275 -21.44 5.83 10.33
C ALA A 275 -22.06 5.95 8.92
N PRO A 276 -23.22 5.31 8.68
CA PRO A 276 -23.83 5.33 7.36
C PRO A 276 -24.20 6.78 7.04
N VAL A 277 -23.53 7.35 6.04
CA VAL A 277 -23.84 8.70 5.56
C VAL A 277 -25.18 8.66 4.85
N ASN A 278 -26.20 9.28 5.44
CA ASN A 278 -27.50 9.44 4.79
C ASN A 278 -27.39 10.45 3.64
N LYS A 279 -27.28 9.95 2.41
CA LYS A 279 -27.14 10.75 1.18
C LYS A 279 -28.39 11.53 0.80
N ASP A 280 -29.51 11.29 1.47
CA ASP A 280 -30.75 12.04 1.31
C ASP A 280 -30.75 13.34 2.15
N LEU A 281 -29.69 13.61 2.90
CA LEU A 281 -29.45 14.88 3.59
C LEU A 281 -28.47 15.77 2.80
N PRO A 282 -28.50 17.10 3.00
CA PRO A 282 -27.47 17.99 2.49
C PRO A 282 -26.07 17.55 2.95
N MET A 283 -25.09 17.65 2.05
CA MET A 283 -23.72 17.21 2.27
C MET A 283 -22.76 18.39 2.25
N ALA A 284 -21.90 18.49 3.26
CA ALA A 284 -20.85 19.51 3.30
C ALA A 284 -19.50 18.95 2.79
N GLY A 285 -18.96 19.57 1.75
CA GLY A 285 -17.57 19.41 1.34
C GLY A 285 -16.70 20.44 2.04
N ILE A 286 -15.60 19.99 2.66
CA ILE A 286 -14.65 20.84 3.38
C ILE A 286 -13.30 20.78 2.67
N ASP A 287 -12.79 21.93 2.23
CA ASP A 287 -11.44 22.11 1.70
C ASP A 287 -10.58 22.86 2.73
N LEU A 288 -9.47 22.25 3.12
CA LEU A 288 -8.59 22.74 4.18
C LEU A 288 -7.34 23.37 3.57
N ASN A 289 -7.15 24.67 3.77
CA ASN A 289 -5.93 25.40 3.44
C ASN A 289 -5.33 26.02 4.71
N PRO A 290 -4.01 26.32 4.73
CA PRO A 290 -3.33 26.77 5.95
C PRO A 290 -3.95 28.00 6.62
N ASP A 291 -4.54 28.92 5.85
CA ASP A 291 -5.14 30.15 6.40
C ASP A 291 -6.67 30.19 6.25
N VAL A 292 -7.27 29.23 5.54
CA VAL A 292 -8.70 29.25 5.20
C VAL A 292 -9.25 27.83 5.13
N VAL A 293 -10.40 27.62 5.76
CA VAL A 293 -11.23 26.43 5.56
C VAL A 293 -12.45 26.84 4.76
N ALA A 294 -12.59 26.29 3.55
CA ALA A 294 -13.75 26.51 2.71
C ALA A 294 -14.75 25.37 2.90
N VAL A 295 -15.99 25.69 3.23
CA VAL A 295 -17.06 24.72 3.44
C VAL A 295 -18.16 25.01 2.43
N THR A 296 -18.59 23.99 1.70
CA THR A 296 -19.65 24.10 0.68
C THR A 296 -20.67 23.00 0.91
N VAL A 297 -21.94 23.38 1.03
CA VAL A 297 -23.06 22.47 1.21
C VAL A 297 -23.78 22.27 -0.12
N VAL A 298 -24.05 21.01 -0.46
CA VAL A 298 -24.84 20.61 -1.63
C VAL A 298 -26.04 19.79 -1.19
N LEU A 299 -27.16 19.95 -1.90
CA LEU A 299 -28.37 19.16 -1.70
C LEU A 299 -28.20 17.74 -2.28
N PRO A 300 -29.06 16.77 -1.89
CA PRO A 300 -29.01 15.39 -2.38
C PRO A 300 -29.07 15.23 -3.91
N ASP A 301 -29.71 16.19 -4.61
CA ASP A 301 -29.81 16.25 -6.06
C ASP A 301 -28.53 16.79 -6.75
N GLY A 302 -27.53 17.17 -5.95
CA GLY A 302 -26.27 17.75 -6.41
C GLY A 302 -26.30 19.27 -6.60
N ASN A 303 -27.41 19.94 -6.29
CA ASN A 303 -27.49 21.40 -6.40
C ASN A 303 -26.73 22.09 -5.27
N PHE A 304 -26.08 23.19 -5.61
CA PHE A 304 -25.39 24.06 -4.65
C PHE A 304 -26.41 24.70 -3.70
N GLN A 305 -26.14 24.63 -2.39
CA GLN A 305 -26.96 25.30 -1.38
C GLN A 305 -26.27 26.57 -0.86
N VAL A 306 -25.08 26.42 -0.27
CA VAL A 306 -24.36 27.54 0.36
C VAL A 306 -22.86 27.23 0.45
N SER A 307 -22.02 28.26 0.50
CA SER A 307 -20.59 28.13 0.81
C SER A 307 -20.14 29.25 1.74
N ARG A 308 -19.19 28.93 2.62
CA ARG A 308 -18.56 29.87 3.53
C ARG A 308 -17.08 29.56 3.69
N CYS A 309 -16.27 30.61 3.76
CA CYS A 309 -14.85 30.50 4.09
C CYS A 309 -14.64 30.96 5.54
N PHE A 310 -14.04 30.09 6.35
CA PHE A 310 -13.63 30.38 7.72
C PHE A 310 -12.13 30.66 7.71
N ARG A 311 -11.73 31.87 8.12
CA ARG A 311 -10.31 32.26 8.13
C ARG A 311 -9.66 31.78 9.42
N GLY A 312 -8.62 30.96 9.28
CA GLY A 312 -7.79 30.45 10.39
C GLY A 312 -6.47 31.23 10.50
N ALA A 313 -6.55 32.56 10.64
CA ALA A 313 -5.36 33.40 10.65
C ALA A 313 -4.35 32.95 11.72
N GLY A 314 -3.11 32.69 11.33
CA GLY A 314 -2.02 32.36 12.25
C GLY A 314 -1.72 30.87 12.41
N LEU A 315 -2.51 29.96 11.83
CA LEU A 315 -2.23 28.50 11.86
C LEU A 315 -0.83 28.14 11.32
N VAL A 316 -0.24 28.97 10.46
CA VAL A 316 1.09 28.74 9.88
C VAL A 316 2.23 29.23 10.78
N TYR A 317 1.98 30.21 11.66
CA TYR A 317 3.04 30.99 12.33
C TYR A 317 3.02 30.91 13.85
N VAL A 318 1.93 30.43 14.48
CA VAL A 318 1.82 30.38 15.95
C VAL A 318 2.35 29.07 16.56
N SER A 319 2.56 29.07 17.88
CA SER A 319 3.03 27.90 18.64
C SER A 319 2.08 26.70 18.52
N HIS A 320 2.55 25.49 18.82
CA HIS A 320 1.74 24.26 18.74
C HIS A 320 0.44 24.37 19.54
N GLU A 321 0.52 24.74 20.81
CA GLU A 321 -0.65 24.88 21.70
C GLU A 321 -1.65 25.91 21.15
N LYS A 322 -1.15 27.05 20.64
CA LYS A 322 -2.02 28.06 20.06
C LYS A 322 -2.65 27.58 18.75
N ARG A 323 -1.95 26.77 17.96
CA ARG A 323 -2.50 26.15 16.73
C ARG A 323 -3.63 25.18 17.06
N GLU A 324 -3.47 24.31 18.07
CA GLU A 324 -4.54 23.41 18.50
C GLU A 324 -5.76 24.18 18.99
N TRP A 325 -5.56 25.24 19.78
CA TRP A 325 -6.65 26.11 20.22
C TRP A 325 -7.38 26.80 19.05
N ILE A 326 -6.64 27.35 18.08
CA ILE A 326 -7.24 27.97 16.87
C ILE A 326 -8.00 26.93 16.06
N ALA A 327 -7.41 25.75 15.84
CA ALA A 327 -8.04 24.67 15.08
C ALA A 327 -9.33 24.17 15.75
N GLY A 328 -9.33 24.05 17.08
CA GLY A 328 -10.50 23.68 17.86
C GLY A 328 -11.64 24.69 17.72
N ASN A 329 -11.35 25.99 17.89
CA ASN A 329 -12.37 27.03 17.70
C ASN A 329 -12.88 27.08 16.26
N LEU A 330 -11.99 26.93 15.27
CA LEU A 330 -12.39 26.90 13.87
C LEU A 330 -13.32 25.72 13.55
N ALA A 331 -13.03 24.54 14.12
CA ALA A 331 -13.90 23.38 14.00
C ALA A 331 -15.27 23.64 14.66
N GLN A 332 -15.30 24.28 15.83
CA GLN A 332 -16.54 24.64 16.53
C GLN A 332 -17.37 25.66 15.73
N ASP A 333 -16.73 26.68 15.16
CA ASP A 333 -17.39 27.69 14.31
C ASP A 333 -17.98 27.08 13.04
N ILE A 334 -17.28 26.12 12.43
CA ILE A 334 -17.76 25.38 11.27
C ILE A 334 -18.96 24.52 11.64
N ALA A 335 -18.86 23.75 12.73
CA ALA A 335 -19.93 22.89 13.20
C ALA A 335 -21.19 23.71 13.51
N GLY A 336 -21.06 24.79 14.28
CA GLY A 336 -22.19 25.67 14.61
C GLY A 336 -22.76 26.48 13.44
N TRP A 337 -22.09 26.50 12.29
CA TRP A 337 -22.65 27.06 11.05
C TRP A 337 -23.34 26.00 10.18
N LEU A 338 -22.98 24.74 10.34
CA LEU A 338 -23.60 23.60 9.65
C LEU A 338 -24.86 23.11 10.36
N ASP A 339 -24.96 23.33 11.68
CA ASP A 339 -26.19 23.22 12.48
C ASP A 339 -27.19 24.34 12.13
#